data_AF-A0A1R3KSJ9-F1
#
_entry.id   AF-A0A1R3KSJ9-F1
#
_cell.length_a   1.000
_cell.length_b   1.000
_cell.length_c   1.000
_cell.angle_alpha   90.00
_cell.angle_beta   90.00
_cell.angle_gamma   90.00
#
_symmetry.space_group_name_H-M   'P 1'
#
loop_
_entity.id
_entity.type
_entity.pdbx_description
1 polymer ?
#
loop_
_entity_poly.entity_id
_entity_poly.type
_entity_poly.pdbx_seq_one_letter_code
_entity_poly.pdbx_strand_id
1 'polypeptide(L)' 'MENGSKATSNFCNAEYDSKSSGKKIPRLGYGTAAFPFEASEVTKKAILQAIEIGFEIGYRHFDTAYLYGTE' A
#
# COMPACT_ATOMS: atom_id res chain seq x y z
N MET A 1 17.32 15.10 -27.98
CA MET A 1 17.52 13.85 -27.21
C MET A 1 17.50 14.28 -25.76
N GLU A 2 16.30 14.42 -25.20
CA GLU A 2 16.11 14.91 -23.84
C GLU A 2 16.23 13.72 -22.89
N ASN A 3 17.37 13.65 -22.20
CA ASN A 3 17.61 12.62 -21.21
C ASN A 3 16.89 13.02 -19.92
N GLY A 4 15.57 12.81 -19.90
CA GLY A 4 14.77 12.92 -18.69
C GLY A 4 15.19 11.82 -17.73
N SER A 5 16.04 12.15 -16.76
CA SER A 5 16.29 11.31 -15.59
C SER A 5 14.97 11.07 -14.88
N LYS A 6 14.30 9.95 -15.23
CA LYS A 6 13.19 9.41 -14.44
C LYS A 6 13.82 9.01 -13.11
N ALA A 7 13.74 9.90 -12.13
CA ALA A 7 14.01 9.58 -10.74
C ALA A 7 13.04 8.46 -10.36
N THR A 8 13.49 7.22 -10.50
CA THR A 8 12.88 6.10 -9.79
C THR A 8 13.18 6.39 -8.34
N SER A 9 12.27 7.08 -7.66
CA SER A 9 12.32 7.22 -6.21
C SER A 9 12.30 5.80 -5.67
N ASN A 10 13.47 5.27 -5.33
CA ASN A 10 13.58 4.09 -4.50
C ASN A 10 12.95 4.50 -3.18
N PHE A 11 11.65 4.29 -3.03
CA PHE A 11 11.02 4.28 -1.72
C PHE A 11 11.75 3.16 -0.98
N CYS A 12 12.78 3.53 -0.21
CA CYS A 12 13.47 2.60 0.64
C CYS A 12 12.38 1.93 1.48
N ASN A 13 12.32 0.59 1.44
CA ASN A 13 11.44 -0.22 2.27
C ASN A 13 11.80 0.02 3.74
N ALA A 14 11.37 1.16 4.28
CA ALA A 14 11.68 1.58 5.62
C ALA A 14 10.84 0.70 6.54
N GLU A 15 11.49 -0.30 7.11
CA GLU A 15 10.92 -1.20 8.08
C GLU A 15 11.17 -0.66 9.50
N TYR A 16 10.22 -0.88 10.39
CA TYR A 16 10.32 -0.59 11.82
C TYR A 16 10.31 -1.90 12.60
N ASP A 17 11.29 -2.07 13.48
CA ASP A 17 11.32 -3.19 14.42
C ASP A 17 10.30 -2.95 15.53
N SER A 18 9.18 -3.69 15.48
CA SER A 18 8.18 -3.66 16.54
C SER A 18 8.77 -4.24 17.82
N LYS A 19 8.93 -3.39 18.85
CA LYS A 19 9.47 -3.81 20.15
C LYS A 19 8.56 -4.79 20.92
N SER A 20 7.25 -4.76 20.67
CA SER A 20 6.29 -5.61 21.36
C SER A 20 6.17 -7.00 20.74
N SER A 21 6.34 -7.12 19.42
CA SER A 21 6.18 -8.39 18.70
C SER A 21 7.48 -8.97 18.15
N GLY A 22 8.58 -8.21 18.15
CA GLY A 22 9.86 -8.59 17.54
C GLY A 22 9.84 -8.72 16.02
N LYS A 23 8.71 -8.35 15.39
CA LYS A 23 8.52 -8.41 13.93
C LYS A 23 8.80 -7.06 13.29
N LYS A 24 9.29 -7.09 12.06
CA LYS A 24 9.42 -5.90 11.23
C LYS A 24 8.07 -5.53 10.63
N ILE A 25 7.72 -4.25 10.69
CA ILE A 25 6.54 -3.70 10.04
C ILE A 25 6.95 -2.61 9.04
N PRO A 26 6.38 -2.55 7.84
CA PRO A 26 6.58 -1.41 6.96
C PRO A 26 6.11 -0.13 7.64
N ARG A 27 6.92 0.93 7.58
CA ARG A 27 6.58 2.24 8.17
C ARG A 27 5.44 2.95 7.44
N LEU A 28 5.11 2.49 6.23
CA LEU A 28 4.03 2.99 5.41
C LEU A 28 3.04 1.87 5.14
N GLY A 29 1.76 2.12 5.44
CA GLY A 29 0.65 1.23 5.14
C GLY A 29 -0.31 1.88 4.16
N TYR A 30 -0.94 1.05 3.32
CA TYR A 30 -1.99 1.45 2.39
C TYR A 30 -3.36 1.04 2.96
N GLY A 31 -4.14 2.01 3.44
CA GLY A 31 -5.47 1.76 3.99
C GLY A 31 -6.53 1.60 2.89
N THR A 32 -7.41 0.62 3.04
CA THR A 32 -8.45 0.28 2.04
C THR A 32 -9.85 0.78 2.40
N ALA A 33 -10.00 1.58 3.46
CA ALA A 33 -11.28 2.11 3.90
C ALA A 33 -11.80 3.23 2.96
N ALA A 34 -13.08 3.14 2.57
CA ALA A 34 -13.80 4.20 1.86
C ALA A 34 -15.04 4.61 2.67
N PHE A 35 -15.47 5.87 2.57
CA PHE A 35 -16.71 6.35 3.19
C PHE A 35 -17.73 6.78 2.12
N PRO A 36 -18.99 6.33 2.18
CA PRO A 36 -19.54 5.34 3.12
C PRO A 36 -18.87 3.97 2.99
N PHE A 37 -18.90 3.15 4.05
CA PHE A 37 -18.31 1.81 4.09
C PHE A 37 -19.11 0.85 3.19
N GLU A 38 -18.91 0.98 1.89
CA GLU A 38 -19.48 0.09 0.89
C GLU A 38 -18.37 -0.50 0.04
N ALA A 39 -18.42 -1.81 -0.14
CA ALA A 39 -17.57 -2.58 -1.02
C ALA A 39 -17.83 -2.20 -2.48
N SER A 40 -17.35 -1.03 -2.90
CA SER A 40 -17.53 -0.58 -4.27
C SER A 40 -16.56 -1.32 -5.19
N GLU A 41 -17.04 -1.70 -6.38
CA GLU A 41 -16.19 -2.27 -7.43
C GLU A 41 -15.06 -1.31 -7.84
N VAL A 42 -15.25 -0.01 -7.62
CA VAL A 42 -14.22 1.02 -7.82
C VAL A 42 -13.10 0.86 -6.79
N THR A 43 -13.44 0.65 -5.51
CA THR A 43 -12.47 0.45 -4.43
C THR A 43 -11.65 -0.82 -4.66
N LYS A 44 -12.28 -1.92 -5.04
CA LYS A 44 -11.57 -3.18 -5.37
C LYS A 44 -10.59 -2.99 -6.52
N LYS A 45 -11.01 -2.33 -7.60
CA LYS A 45 -10.13 -2.04 -8.76
C LYS A 45 -8.96 -1.14 -8.37
N ALA A 46 -9.21 -0.11 -7.56
CA ALA A 46 -8.15 0.76 -7.06
C ALA A 46 -7.14 0.00 -6.20
N ILE A 47 -7.59 -0.92 -5.34
CA ILE A 47 -6.71 -1.79 -4.53
C ILE A 47 -5.90 -2.73 -5.42
N LEU A 48 -6.51 -3.37 -6.42
CA LEU A 48 -5.79 -4.24 -7.35
C LEU A 48 -4.70 -3.48 -8.13
N GLN A 49 -5.02 -2.26 -8.59
CA GLN A 49 -4.03 -1.39 -9.22
C GLN A 49 -2.94 -0.96 -8.23
N ALA A 50 -3.28 -0.67 -6.99
CA ALA A 50 -2.32 -0.32 -5.94
C ALA A 50 -1.45 -1.50 -5.53
N ILE A 51 -1.92 -2.75 -5.61
CA ILE A 51 -1.10 -3.95 -5.40
C ILE A 51 -0.11 -4.12 -6.54
N GLU A 52 -0.57 -4.01 -7.79
CA GLU A 52 0.28 -4.15 -8.98
C GLU A 52 1.41 -3.11 -8.97
N ILE A 53 1.05 -1.84 -8.88
CA ILE A 53 2.01 -0.73 -8.87
C ILE A 53 2.78 -0.74 -7.53
N GLY A 54 2.13 -1.06 -6.43
CA GLY A 54 2.74 -1.12 -5.10
C GLY A 54 3.82 -2.19 -4.99
N PHE A 55 3.71 -3.30 -5.72
CA PHE A 55 4.77 -4.30 -5.80
C PHE A 55 6.03 -3.73 -6.46
N GLU A 56 5.88 -2.89 -7.48
CA GLU A 56 6.98 -2.18 -8.13
C GLU A 56 7.56 -1.04 -7.27
N ILE A 57 6.72 -0.36 -6.48
CA ILE A 57 7.13 0.79 -5.65
C ILE A 57 7.60 0.37 -4.24
N GLY A 58 7.27 -0.83 -3.77
CA GLY A 58 7.65 -1.35 -2.45
C GLY A 58 6.61 -1.16 -1.34
N TYR A 59 5.33 -1.01 -1.67
CA TYR A 59 4.26 -1.12 -0.67
C TYR A 59 4.09 -2.58 -0.24
N ARG A 60 4.23 -2.84 1.06
CA ARG A 60 4.20 -4.21 1.63
C ARG A 60 3.17 -4.39 2.74
N HIS A 61 2.51 -3.31 3.15
CA HIS A 61 1.51 -3.31 4.21
C HIS A 61 0.20 -2.76 3.65
N PHE A 62 -0.79 -3.63 3.51
CA PHE A 62 -2.16 -3.28 3.16
C PHE A 62 -3.01 -3.44 4.42
N ASP A 63 -3.68 -2.37 4.82
CA ASP A 63 -4.56 -2.33 5.99
C ASP A 63 -6.01 -2.46 5.52
N THR A 64 -6.68 -3.52 5.96
CA THR A 64 -8.08 -3.83 5.64
C THR A 64 -8.83 -4.29 6.89
N ALA A 65 -10.16 -4.25 6.86
CA ALA A 65 -11.03 -4.76 7.90
C ALA A 65 -12.34 -5.27 7.30
N TYR A 66 -12.96 -6.27 7.93
CA TYR A 66 -14.26 -6.81 7.51
C TYR A 66 -15.34 -5.73 7.35
N LEU A 67 -15.31 -4.68 8.18
CA LEU A 67 -16.24 -3.56 8.09
C LEU A 67 -16.06 -2.74 6.79
N TYR A 68 -14.86 -2.73 6.20
CA TYR A 68 -14.58 -1.97 4.99
C TYR A 68 -15.09 -2.68 3.73
N GLY A 69 -15.29 -4.01 3.78
CA GLY A 69 -15.72 -4.83 2.64
C GLY A 69 -14.69 -4.88 1.51
N THR A 70 -13.41 -4.76 1.85
CA THR A 70 -12.28 -4.61 0.91
C THR A 70 -11.15 -5.61 1.19
N GLU A 71 -11.43 -6.71 1.90
CA GLU A 71 -10.54 -7.88 2.02
C GLU A 71 -10.27 -8.61 0.70
#